data_AF-A0A1S8C9L3-F1
#
_entry.id   AF-A0A1S8C9L3-F1
#
_cell.length_a   1.000
_cell.length_b   1.000
_cell.length_c   1.000
_cell.angle_alpha   90.00
_cell.angle_beta   90.00
_cell.angle_gamma   90.00
#
_symmetry.space_group_name_H-M   'P 1'
#
loop_
_entity.id
_entity.type
_entity.pdbx_description
1 polymer ?
#
loop_
_entity_poly.entity_id
_entity_poly.type
_entity_poly.pdbx_seq_one_letter_code
_entity_poly.pdbx_strand_id
1 'polypeptide(L)'
;MAVAAEPTVPLGSSVARAHNVAVDDWVLVVDDEGSPQGWLHLRAHPDGGPGPAPGDAITPDLLNLGGTLSPIGGTLREALDAALSSPSGRGVVVDETGRLVGSVRAGTVLEHLHAETADPSARAGR
;
A
#
# COMPACT_ATOMS: atom_id res chain seq x y z
N MET A 1 -14.31 3.05 6.45
CA MET A 1 -14.10 1.95 5.49
C MET A 1 -13.12 0.96 6.13
N ALA A 2 -13.39 -0.35 6.04
CA ALA A 2 -12.46 -1.36 6.55
C ALA A 2 -11.22 -1.47 5.63
N VAL A 3 -10.06 -1.76 6.22
CA VAL A 3 -8.80 -1.98 5.49
C VAL A 3 -8.38 -3.44 5.60
N ALA A 4 -7.65 -3.94 4.61
CA ALA A 4 -7.07 -5.27 4.64
C ALA A 4 -5.70 -5.25 5.34
N ALA A 5 -5.32 -6.36 5.97
CA ALA A 5 -3.95 -6.53 6.45
C ALA A 5 -3.00 -6.61 5.23
N GLU A 6 -1.95 -5.78 5.22
CA GLU A 6 -0.95 -5.77 4.15
C GLU A 6 0.30 -6.54 4.61
N PRO A 7 0.76 -7.55 3.85
CA PRO A 7 2.04 -8.20 4.12
C PRO A 7 3.22 -7.24 3.92
N THR A 8 4.17 -7.26 4.86
CA THR A 8 5.35 -6.39 4.82
C THR A 8 6.65 -7.11 5.10
N VAL A 9 7.75 -6.44 4.77
CA VAL A 9 9.09 -6.77 5.25
C VAL A 9 9.81 -5.51 5.74
N PRO A 10 10.66 -5.60 6.79
CA PRO A 10 11.52 -4.49 7.18
C PRO A 10 12.59 -4.18 6.11
N LEU A 11 12.92 -2.91 5.96
CA LEU A 11 14.09 -2.45 5.20
C LEU A 11 15.35 -3.19 5.68
N GLY A 12 16.25 -3.54 4.77
CA GLY A 12 17.43 -4.36 5.07
C GLY A 12 17.16 -5.87 5.20
N SER A 13 15.90 -6.33 5.17
CA SER A 13 15.59 -7.76 5.05
C SER A 13 16.13 -8.35 3.74
N SER A 14 16.30 -9.67 3.68
CA SER A 14 16.66 -10.34 2.43
C SER A 14 15.49 -10.35 1.43
N VAL A 15 15.82 -10.29 0.14
CA VAL A 15 14.84 -10.44 -0.95
C VAL A 15 14.16 -11.82 -0.90
N ALA A 16 14.88 -12.87 -0.50
CA ALA A 16 14.28 -14.18 -0.24
C ALA A 16 13.13 -14.14 0.78
N ARG A 17 13.21 -13.28 1.81
CA ARG A 17 12.10 -13.10 2.76
C ARG A 17 10.90 -12.41 2.09
N ALA A 18 11.15 -11.40 1.25
CA ALA A 18 10.10 -10.72 0.51
C ALA A 18 9.34 -11.67 -0.43
N HIS A 19 10.03 -12.60 -1.09
CA HIS A 19 9.40 -13.65 -1.92
C HIS A 19 8.35 -14.48 -1.16
N ASN A 20 8.54 -14.73 0.14
CA ASN A 20 7.62 -15.56 0.92
C ASN A 20 6.29 -14.88 1.26
N VAL A 21 6.22 -13.55 1.15
CA VAL A 21 5.05 -12.77 1.58
C VAL A 21 4.48 -11.87 0.48
N ALA A 22 5.14 -11.82 -0.69
CA ALA A 22 4.72 -10.98 -1.80
C ALA A 22 3.34 -11.36 -2.34
N VAL A 23 2.62 -10.33 -2.75
CA VAL A 23 1.32 -10.42 -3.39
C VAL A 23 1.45 -9.80 -4.77
N ASP A 24 1.23 -10.62 -5.80
CA ASP A 24 1.37 -10.23 -7.21
C ASP A 24 2.76 -9.63 -7.51
N ASP A 25 3.82 -10.29 -7.03
CA ASP A 25 5.23 -9.88 -7.12
C ASP A 25 5.60 -8.56 -6.39
N TRP A 26 4.66 -7.94 -5.68
CA TRP A 26 4.85 -6.72 -4.89
C TRP A 26 4.88 -6.99 -3.38
N VAL A 27 5.80 -6.33 -2.68
CA VAL A 27 5.84 -6.28 -1.22
C VAL A 27 5.94 -4.84 -0.74
N LEU A 28 5.22 -4.48 0.32
CA LEU A 28 5.42 -3.20 0.99
C LEU A 28 6.59 -3.31 1.96
N VAL A 29 7.55 -2.39 1.86
CA VAL A 29 8.70 -2.31 2.74
C VAL A 29 8.45 -1.23 3.79
N VAL A 30 8.74 -1.54 5.05
CA VAL A 30 8.59 -0.64 6.19
C VAL A 30 9.91 -0.45 6.92
N ASP A 31 10.05 0.63 7.69
CA ASP A 31 11.14 0.80 8.64
C ASP A 31 10.92 -0.02 9.93
N ASP A 32 11.81 0.13 10.90
CA ASP A 32 11.72 -0.57 12.19
C ASP A 32 10.55 -0.08 13.05
N GLU A 33 10.07 1.13 12.80
CA GLU A 33 8.87 1.71 13.40
C GLU A 33 7.58 1.27 12.69
N GLY A 34 7.65 0.59 11.55
CA GLY A 34 6.50 0.17 10.76
C GLY A 34 5.94 1.25 9.84
N SER A 35 6.69 2.33 9.59
CA SER A 35 6.35 3.37 8.63
C SER A 35 6.68 2.91 7.20
N PRO A 36 5.76 3.06 6.23
CA PRO A 36 5.99 2.67 4.83
C PRO A 36 7.17 3.42 4.19
N GLN A 37 8.10 2.68 3.60
CA GLN A 37 9.26 3.22 2.89
C GLN A 37 9.11 3.13 1.36
N GLY A 38 8.29 2.19 0.87
CA GLY A 38 8.01 2.01 -0.56
C GLY A 38 7.72 0.56 -0.92
N TRP A 39 7.51 0.32 -2.22
CA TRP A 39 7.14 -0.98 -2.77
C TRP A 39 8.31 -1.65 -3.48
N LEU A 40 8.63 -2.87 -3.08
CA LEU A 40 9.58 -3.72 -3.80
C LEU A 40 8.85 -4.53 -4.87
N HIS A 41 9.33 -4.48 -6.10
CA HIS A 41 8.91 -5.41 -7.16
C HIS A 41 9.96 -6.50 -7.34
N LEU A 42 9.56 -7.75 -7.18
CA LEU A 42 10.51 -8.87 -7.13
C LEU A 42 11.10 -9.25 -8.51
N ARG A 43 10.49 -8.76 -9.61
CA ARG A 43 10.91 -9.13 -10.97
C ARG A 43 11.51 -8.01 -11.79
N ALA A 44 11.44 -6.78 -11.30
CA ALA A 44 11.88 -5.60 -12.04
C ALA A 44 12.35 -4.52 -11.07
N HIS A 45 13.44 -3.85 -11.44
CA HIS A 45 13.94 -2.70 -10.72
C HIS A 45 13.18 -1.43 -11.14
N PRO A 46 13.05 -0.40 -10.27
CA PRO A 46 12.40 0.86 -10.62
C PRO A 46 12.92 1.54 -11.91
N ASP A 47 14.19 1.31 -12.28
CA ASP A 47 14.80 1.86 -13.50
C ASP A 47 14.53 1.03 -14.77
N GLY A 48 13.72 -0.02 -14.67
CA GLY A 48 13.39 -0.94 -15.77
C GLY A 48 14.37 -2.10 -15.95
N GLY A 49 15.38 -2.22 -15.08
CA GLY A 49 16.29 -3.37 -15.02
C GLY A 49 15.64 -4.65 -14.46
N PRO A 50 16.38 -5.77 -14.46
CA PRO A 50 15.94 -7.00 -13.80
C PRO A 50 15.73 -6.78 -12.29
N GLY A 51 14.80 -7.53 -11.69
CA GLY A 51 14.59 -7.50 -10.25
C GLY A 51 15.81 -7.99 -9.45
N PRO A 52 15.85 -7.69 -8.14
CA PRO A 52 16.98 -8.04 -7.28
C PRO A 52 17.08 -9.57 -7.10
N ALA A 53 18.29 -10.06 -6.83
CA ALA A 53 18.51 -11.47 -6.59
C ALA A 53 18.03 -11.87 -5.19
N PRO A 54 17.58 -13.13 -4.96
CA PRO A 54 17.11 -13.58 -3.65
C PRO A 54 18.12 -13.42 -2.50
N GLY A 55 19.42 -13.41 -2.81
CA GLY A 55 20.51 -13.21 -1.84
C GLY A 55 20.77 -11.75 -1.46
N ASP A 56 20.16 -10.80 -2.16
CA ASP A 56 20.38 -9.37 -1.91
C ASP A 56 19.62 -8.91 -0.66
N ALA A 57 20.12 -7.84 -0.04
CA ALA A 57 19.41 -7.11 0.99
C ALA A 57 18.52 -6.02 0.34
N ILE A 58 17.38 -5.75 0.94
CA ILE A 58 16.45 -4.72 0.48
C ILE A 58 16.98 -3.35 0.87
N THR A 59 17.39 -2.56 -0.11
CA THR A 59 17.88 -1.19 0.05
C THR A 59 16.89 -0.17 -0.55
N PRO A 60 16.95 1.11 -0.13
CA PRO A 60 15.99 2.13 -0.59
C PRO A 60 15.94 2.33 -2.12
N ASP A 61 17.05 2.14 -2.82
CA ASP A 61 17.15 2.27 -4.28
C ASP A 61 16.34 1.22 -5.05
N LEU A 62 15.99 0.09 -4.41
CA LEU A 62 15.13 -0.95 -5.00
C LEU A 62 13.63 -0.61 -4.91
N LEU A 63 13.25 0.45 -4.19
CA LEU A 63 11.86 0.74 -3.85
C LEU A 63 11.19 1.66 -4.87
N ASN A 64 9.97 1.30 -5.25
CA ASN A 64 9.05 2.15 -6.00
C ASN A 64 8.21 2.94 -4.99
N LEU A 65 8.21 4.26 -5.09
CA LEU A 65 7.40 5.10 -4.21
C LEU A 65 5.94 5.12 -4.69
N GLY A 66 5.00 4.81 -3.79
CA GLY A 66 3.57 5.10 -3.97
C GLY A 66 3.29 6.46 -3.34
N GLY A 67 3.08 7.48 -4.16
CA GLY A 67 3.19 8.89 -3.74
C GLY A 67 2.15 9.38 -2.72
N THR A 68 1.02 8.69 -2.56
CA THR A 68 -0.03 9.08 -1.62
C THR A 68 -0.27 7.99 -0.58
N LEU A 69 -0.21 8.39 0.70
CA LEU A 69 -0.70 7.60 1.83
C LEU A 69 -2.08 8.12 2.24
N SER A 70 -2.96 7.21 2.67
CA SER A 70 -4.28 7.56 3.20
C SER A 70 -4.28 7.46 4.73
N PRO A 71 -4.75 8.49 5.47
CA PRO A 71 -4.94 8.37 6.90
C PRO A 71 -6.07 7.39 7.25
N ILE A 72 -5.92 6.64 8.33
CA ILE A 72 -7.03 5.87 8.91
C ILE A 72 -8.15 6.84 9.33
N GLY A 73 -9.38 6.54 8.92
CA GLY A 73 -10.51 7.45 9.11
C GLY A 73 -10.56 8.63 8.13
N GLY A 74 -9.64 8.71 7.17
CA GLY A 74 -9.68 9.66 6.06
C GLY A 74 -10.86 9.43 5.11
N THR A 75 -10.97 10.31 4.12
CA THR A 75 -12.03 10.29 3.11
C THR A 75 -11.85 9.15 2.11
N LEU A 76 -12.96 8.70 1.50
CA LEU A 76 -12.91 7.74 0.39
C LEU A 76 -12.09 8.26 -0.80
N ARG A 77 -12.01 9.58 -0.99
CA ARG A 77 -11.18 10.17 -2.06
C ARG A 77 -9.70 9.97 -1.79
N GLU A 78 -9.24 10.20 -0.56
CA GLU A 78 -7.83 9.98 -0.17
C GLU A 78 -7.47 8.50 -0.28
N ALA A 79 -8.38 7.60 0.15
CA ALA A 79 -8.19 6.17 0.00
C ALA A 79 -8.09 5.74 -1.48
N LEU A 80 -8.93 6.31 -2.35
CA LEU A 80 -8.88 6.04 -3.79
C LEU A 80 -7.58 6.57 -4.40
N ASP A 81 -7.16 7.79 -4.05
CA ASP A 81 -5.92 8.38 -4.55
C ASP A 81 -4.68 7.57 -4.15
N ALA A 82 -4.63 7.10 -2.89
CA ALA A 82 -3.60 6.18 -2.43
C ALA A 82 -3.58 4.87 -3.24
N ALA A 83 -4.75 4.30 -3.56
CA ALA A 83 -4.83 3.07 -4.34
C ALA A 83 -4.41 3.25 -5.81
N LEU A 84 -4.75 4.39 -6.41
CA LEU A 84 -4.42 4.71 -7.80
C LEU A 84 -2.95 5.11 -8.00
N SER A 85 -2.34 5.72 -6.98
CA SER A 85 -0.91 6.08 -7.01
C SER A 85 0.03 4.93 -6.62
N SER A 86 -0.51 3.84 -6.06
CA SER A 86 0.26 2.67 -5.67
C SER A 86 0.61 1.81 -6.89
N PRO A 87 1.91 1.48 -7.11
CA PRO A 87 2.31 0.63 -8.23
C PRO A 87 1.80 -0.82 -8.08
N SER A 88 1.46 -1.24 -6.86
CA SER A 88 0.88 -2.54 -6.56
C SER A 88 -0.66 -2.56 -6.66
N GLY A 89 -1.27 -1.39 -6.92
CA GLY A 89 -2.73 -1.18 -6.90
C GLY A 89 -3.36 -1.24 -5.50
N ARG A 90 -2.54 -1.30 -4.44
CA ARG A 90 -2.96 -1.35 -3.03
C ARG A 90 -2.55 -0.05 -2.36
N GLY A 91 -3.52 0.79 -2.02
CA GLY A 91 -3.31 2.06 -1.35
C GLY A 91 -2.97 1.85 0.11
N VAL A 92 -1.89 2.47 0.57
CA VAL A 92 -1.39 2.31 1.93
C VAL A 92 -2.18 3.18 2.89
N VAL A 93 -2.65 2.59 3.99
CA VAL A 93 -3.37 3.30 5.05
C VAL A 93 -2.51 3.36 6.30
N VAL A 94 -2.35 4.57 6.85
CA VAL A 94 -1.48 4.85 8.01
C VAL A 94 -2.23 5.49 9.15
N ASP A 95 -1.69 5.36 10.36
CA ASP A 95 -2.16 6.10 11.53
C ASP A 95 -1.61 7.55 11.57
N GLU A 96 -1.95 8.27 12.63
CA GLU A 96 -1.52 9.66 12.86
C GLU A 96 0.00 9.83 12.98
N THR A 97 0.72 8.74 13.28
CA THR A 97 2.19 8.71 13.39
C THR A 97 2.86 8.25 12.09
N GLY A 98 2.08 7.93 11.06
CA GLY A 98 2.57 7.43 9.78
C GLY A 98 2.84 5.92 9.75
N ARG A 99 2.48 5.18 10.80
CA ARG A 99 2.66 3.72 10.84
C ARG A 99 1.59 3.02 10.04
N LEU A 100 1.96 1.93 9.38
CA LEU A 100 1.04 1.11 8.60
C LEU A 100 -0.09 0.55 9.47
N VAL A 101 -1.32 0.81 9.03
CA VAL A 101 -2.54 0.18 9.57
C VAL A 101 -3.01 -0.95 8.66
N GLY A 102 -2.88 -0.79 7.34
CA GLY A 102 -3.28 -1.77 6.34
C GLY A 102 -3.27 -1.21 4.92
N SER A 103 -3.99 -1.86 4.02
CA SER A 103 -4.14 -1.39 2.64
C SER A 103 -5.58 -1.49 2.13
N VAL A 104 -5.85 -0.79 1.02
CA VAL A 104 -7.14 -0.82 0.32
C VAL A 104 -6.95 -0.86 -1.20
N ARG A 105 -7.81 -1.59 -1.90
CA ARG A 105 -7.87 -1.60 -3.37
C ARG A 105 -8.90 -0.58 -3.87
N ALA A 106 -8.63 0.02 -5.03
CA ALA A 106 -9.55 0.99 -5.65
C ALA A 106 -10.99 0.45 -5.81
N GLY A 107 -11.13 -0.83 -6.17
CA GLY A 107 -12.45 -1.49 -6.28
C GLY A 107 -13.27 -1.43 -4.99
N THR A 108 -12.65 -1.72 -3.84
CA THR A 108 -13.30 -1.62 -2.52
C THR A 108 -13.76 -0.19 -2.22
N VAL A 109 -12.98 0.81 -2.61
CA VAL A 109 -13.35 2.21 -2.41
C VAL A 109 -14.56 2.59 -3.27
N LEU A 110 -14.56 2.16 -4.55
CA LEU A 110 -15.67 2.40 -5.48
C LEU A 110 -16.97 1.73 -5.01
N GLU A 111 -16.90 0.52 -4.46
CA GLU A 111 -18.06 -0.16 -3.85
C GLU A 111 -18.68 0.69 -2.73
N HIS A 112 -17.86 1.30 -1.86
CA HIS A 112 -18.34 2.17 -0.79
C HIS A 112 -18.96 3.47 -1.33
N LEU A 113 -18.35 4.10 -2.34
CA LEU A 113 -18.88 5.31 -2.97
C LEU A 113 -20.25 5.06 -3.62
N HIS A 114 -20.43 3.91 -4.26
CA HIS A 114 -21.73 3.52 -4.82
C HIS A 114 -22.77 3.28 -3.74
N ALA A 115 -22.41 2.62 -2.64
CA ALA A 115 -23.31 2.43 -1.50
C ALA A 115 -23.75 3.77 -0.87
N GLU A 116 -22.84 4.73 -0.69
CA GLU A 116 -23.19 6.08 -0.19
C GLU A 116 -24.13 6.85 -1.12
N THR A 117 -24.00 6.64 -2.43
CA THR A 117 -24.83 7.32 -3.43
C THR A 117 -26.22 6.67 -3.55
N ALA A 118 -26.30 5.36 -3.31
CA ALA A 118 -27.56 4.60 -3.29
C ALA A 118 -28.40 4.83 -2.03
N ASP A 119 -27.83 5.39 -0.96
CA ASP A 119 -28.53 5.80 0.27
C ASP A 119 -28.56 7.34 0.45
N PRO A 120 -29.44 8.06 -0.27
CA PRO A 120 -29.60 9.51 -0.11
C PRO A 120 -30.25 9.91 1.22
N SER A 121 -30.86 8.98 1.96
CA SER A 121 -31.53 9.23 3.26
C SER A 121 -30.56 9.58 4.40
N ALA A 122 -29.29 9.19 4.31
CA ALA A 122 -28.28 9.46 5.34
C ALA A 122 -27.69 10.90 5.28
N ARG A 123 -27.91 11.65 4.19
CA ARG A 123 -27.38 13.02 4.02
C ARG A 123 -28.27 14.12 4.62
N ALA A 124 -29.54 13.85 4.90
CA ALA A 124 -30.52 14.86 5.33
C ALA A 124 -30.64 15.05 6.85
N GLY A 125 -29.76 14.41 7.65
CA GLY A 125 -29.83 14.38 9.12
C GLY A 125 -28.67 15.05 9.86
N ARG A 126 -27.86 15.90 9.19
CA ARG A 126 -26.79 16.68 9.83
C ARG A 126 -27.07 18.17 9.77
#